data_AF-A0A817MEV3-F1
#
_entry.id   AF-A0A817MEV3-F1
#
_cell.length_a   1.000
_cell.length_b   1.000
_cell.length_c   1.000
_cell.angle_alpha   90.00
_cell.angle_beta   90.00
_cell.angle_gamma   90.00
#
_symmetry.space_group_name_H-M   'P 1'
#
loop_
_entity.id
_entity.type
_entity.pdbx_description
1 polymer ?
#
loop_
_entity_poly.entity_id
_entity_poly.type
_entity_poly.pdbx_seq_one_letter_code
_entity_poly.pdbx_strand_id
1 'polypeptide(L)'
;MDNNNTASASDTVDDNDGKTEKSKSGVGESYSKVIKSAASSFQPILNMSINNTNSNSFRVLTYNLWCHRLVGGLHSAERLNTFAAWLLNNSIQSYDIICLQEVFVCNPLLLNYGSGQREKLIETVKSKYPYSYTSDTLWFGVQDSGCLILSAHKIEPCHQEPFSGYSLSELITHKGYMCCKITIANKDIIFINTHLNAGMRQSSARVRARQLEQINDHIITCHADHRVILCGDLNIEYGCTEYNDMMTSLFINKLTDSTPKAAATYARLVRLDYILTSQHFSPTGSAVVSADEINQNDPKLMVSDHEGLEVTLKFTNAEPSNPQITIVPQPNKARARQIKGLATFLVTVLSAIIYYYLFQSQDGSYK
;
A
#
# COMPACT_ATOMS: atom_id res chain seq x y z
N MET A 1 23.13 59.99 22.02
CA MET A 1 23.88 61.09 21.36
C MET A 1 25.31 60.97 21.83
N ASP A 2 26.20 60.66 20.89
CA ASP A 2 27.65 60.94 20.85
C ASP A 2 28.51 60.42 22.02
N ASN A 3 29.73 59.89 21.86
CA ASN A 3 30.63 59.76 20.73
C ASN A 3 31.79 58.82 21.15
N ASN A 4 32.27 58.06 20.17
CA ASN A 4 33.68 57.79 19.82
C ASN A 4 34.73 57.10 20.74
N ASN A 5 35.46 56.22 20.04
CA ASN A 5 36.91 55.96 20.08
C ASN A 5 37.43 55.09 21.26
N THR A 6 38.40 54.18 21.11
CA THR A 6 39.50 54.03 20.14
C THR A 6 40.12 52.63 20.25
N ALA A 7 40.93 52.28 19.25
CA ALA A 7 41.62 51.01 19.00
C ALA A 7 42.75 50.64 19.99
N SER A 8 43.13 49.35 20.04
CA SER A 8 44.39 48.78 19.51
C SER A 8 44.96 47.61 20.34
N ALA A 9 45.21 46.50 19.63
CA ALA A 9 46.27 45.48 19.71
C ALA A 9 47.02 45.19 21.03
N SER A 10 47.12 43.90 21.40
CA SER A 10 48.34 43.08 21.21
C SER A 10 48.28 41.74 21.98
N ASP A 11 48.59 40.66 21.26
CA ASP A 11 49.34 39.45 21.63
C ASP A 11 49.36 38.95 23.09
N THR A 12 48.97 37.68 23.27
CA THR A 12 49.88 36.63 23.76
C THR A 12 49.34 35.24 23.39
N VAL A 13 50.23 34.44 22.81
CA VAL A 13 50.17 32.98 22.65
C VAL A 13 50.27 32.35 24.04
N ASP A 14 49.47 31.33 24.32
CA ASP A 14 49.94 30.18 25.10
C ASP A 14 49.08 28.94 24.87
N ASP A 15 49.78 27.86 24.58
CA ASP A 15 49.30 26.51 24.34
C ASP A 15 48.61 25.94 25.59
N ASN A 16 47.45 25.28 25.41
CA ASN A 16 47.17 24.10 26.22
C ASN A 16 46.24 23.12 25.53
N ASP A 17 46.81 21.96 25.26
CA ASP A 17 46.26 20.78 24.64
C ASP A 17 45.32 20.10 25.64
N GLY A 18 44.03 20.01 25.30
CA GLY A 18 42.97 19.53 26.18
C GLY A 18 41.91 18.76 25.43
N LYS A 19 42.26 17.56 24.97
CA LYS A 19 41.31 16.57 24.43
C LYS A 19 40.15 16.34 25.38
N THR A 20 38.93 16.62 24.95
CA THR A 20 37.70 16.03 25.52
C THR A 20 36.79 15.51 24.41
N GLU A 21 36.76 14.19 24.31
CA GLU A 21 35.80 13.41 23.53
C GLU A 21 34.39 13.64 24.09
N LYS A 22 33.48 14.18 23.26
CA LYS A 22 32.04 14.10 23.53
C LYS A 22 31.49 12.80 22.93
N SER A 23 31.26 11.83 23.80
CA SER A 23 30.56 10.59 23.49
C SER A 23 29.08 10.87 23.16
N LYS A 24 28.67 10.48 21.96
CA LYS A 24 27.27 10.32 21.56
C LYS A 24 26.84 8.88 21.90
N SER A 25 26.22 8.67 23.05
CA SER A 25 25.54 7.42 23.37
C SER A 25 24.36 7.67 24.31
N GLY A 26 23.19 7.98 23.75
CA GLY A 26 21.98 8.20 24.55
C GLY A 26 20.67 7.69 23.94
N VAL A 27 20.68 7.27 22.66
CA VAL A 27 19.43 6.88 21.98
C VAL A 27 19.32 5.36 21.75
N GLY A 28 20.43 4.62 21.78
CA GLY A 28 20.44 3.16 21.53
C GLY A 28 20.05 2.28 22.73
N GLU A 29 20.28 2.73 23.97
CA GLU A 29 20.08 1.87 25.14
C GLU A 29 18.61 1.73 25.55
N SER A 30 17.78 2.76 25.31
CA SER A 30 16.35 2.74 25.67
C SER A 30 15.57 1.70 24.85
N TYR A 31 15.84 1.59 23.54
CA TYR A 31 15.18 0.61 22.66
C TYR A 31 15.61 -0.84 22.95
N SER A 32 16.86 -1.05 23.38
CA SER A 32 17.37 -2.41 23.66
C SER A 32 16.73 -3.04 24.91
N LYS A 33 16.35 -2.23 25.91
CA LYS A 33 15.70 -2.70 27.14
C LYS A 33 14.25 -3.11 26.90
N VAL A 34 13.53 -2.40 26.03
CA VAL A 34 12.14 -2.74 25.66
C VAL A 34 12.09 -4.07 24.90
N ILE A 35 13.02 -4.31 23.97
CA ILE A 35 13.07 -5.57 23.19
C ILE A 35 13.49 -6.77 24.06
N LYS A 36 14.47 -6.59 24.97
CA LYS A 36 14.92 -7.67 25.86
C LYS A 36 13.87 -8.06 26.91
N SER A 37 13.03 -7.12 27.36
CA SER A 37 11.92 -7.41 28.25
C SER A 37 10.78 -8.17 27.57
N ALA A 38 10.58 -7.98 26.26
CA ALA A 38 9.57 -8.71 25.50
C ALA A 38 10.02 -10.15 25.18
N ALA A 39 11.32 -10.34 24.89
CA ALA A 39 11.88 -11.64 24.51
C ALA A 39 11.96 -12.66 25.66
N SER A 40 12.05 -12.23 26.92
CA SER A 40 12.20 -13.13 28.08
C SER A 40 10.89 -13.72 28.61
N SER A 41 9.74 -13.36 28.02
CA SER A 41 8.42 -13.87 28.41
C SER A 41 7.82 -14.89 27.43
N PHE A 42 8.57 -15.26 26.38
CA PHE A 42 8.13 -16.27 25.41
C PHE A 42 8.30 -17.69 25.97
N GLN A 43 7.24 -18.22 26.56
CA GLN A 43 7.00 -19.66 26.57
C GLN A 43 6.31 -20.03 25.25
N PRO A 44 6.65 -21.16 24.61
CA PRO A 44 5.94 -21.61 23.42
C PRO A 44 4.53 -22.02 23.84
N ILE A 45 3.54 -21.15 23.59
CA ILE A 45 2.13 -21.51 23.69
C ILE A 45 1.79 -22.39 22.48
N LEU A 46 2.24 -23.64 22.53
CA LEU A 46 1.73 -24.70 21.67
C LEU A 46 0.39 -25.16 22.29
N ASN A 47 -0.62 -24.31 22.20
CA ASN A 47 -2.05 -24.59 22.38
C ASN A 47 -2.81 -23.29 22.15
N MET A 48 -2.72 -22.75 20.94
CA MET A 48 -3.74 -21.82 20.48
C MET A 48 -4.98 -22.68 20.21
N SER A 49 -5.89 -22.68 21.18
CA SER A 49 -7.25 -23.14 21.00
C SER A 49 -7.75 -22.65 19.65
N ILE A 50 -8.09 -23.59 18.77
CA ILE A 50 -8.89 -23.31 17.57
C ILE A 50 -10.21 -22.79 18.11
N ASN A 51 -10.30 -21.46 18.26
CA ASN A 51 -11.52 -20.80 18.65
C ASN A 51 -12.58 -21.19 17.63
N ASN A 52 -13.63 -21.81 18.15
CA ASN A 52 -14.80 -22.32 17.49
C ASN A 52 -15.24 -21.40 16.31
N THR A 53 -15.05 -21.88 15.08
CA THR A 53 -15.21 -21.21 13.79
C THR A 53 -16.68 -21.01 13.37
N ASN A 54 -17.51 -20.51 14.28
CA ASN A 54 -18.93 -20.23 14.03
C ASN A 54 -19.27 -18.73 13.92
N SER A 55 -18.26 -17.85 13.87
CA SER A 55 -18.51 -16.46 13.51
C SER A 55 -18.85 -16.38 12.03
N ASN A 56 -20.12 -16.13 11.72
CA ASN A 56 -20.59 -15.88 10.36
C ASN A 56 -20.19 -14.49 9.84
N SER A 57 -19.36 -13.75 10.59
CA SER A 57 -18.86 -12.42 10.26
C SER A 57 -17.34 -12.31 10.36
N PHE A 58 -16.77 -11.43 9.56
CA PHE A 58 -15.33 -11.13 9.49
C PHE A 58 -15.10 -9.65 9.17
N ARG A 59 -13.91 -9.13 9.49
CA ARG A 59 -13.53 -7.71 9.34
C ARG A 59 -12.47 -7.53 8.26
N VAL A 60 -12.71 -6.59 7.37
CA VAL A 60 -11.81 -6.22 6.28
C VAL A 60 -11.39 -4.77 6.45
N LEU A 61 -10.09 -4.50 6.34
CA LEU A 61 -9.51 -3.15 6.28
C LEU A 61 -8.90 -2.93 4.90
N THR A 62 -9.12 -1.77 4.28
CA THR A 62 -8.30 -1.27 3.17
C THR A 62 -7.62 0.03 3.54
N TYR A 63 -6.35 0.19 3.16
CA TYR A 63 -5.57 1.37 3.52
C TYR A 63 -4.42 1.64 2.55
N ASN A 64 -4.47 2.76 1.84
CA ASN A 64 -3.30 3.35 1.18
C ASN A 64 -2.35 3.95 2.23
N LEU A 65 -1.12 3.43 2.34
CA LEU A 65 -0.12 3.86 3.35
C LEU A 65 0.89 4.88 2.79
N TRP A 66 0.70 5.40 1.58
CA TRP A 66 1.48 6.48 1.00
C TRP A 66 3.01 6.30 1.05
N CYS A 67 3.55 5.08 0.97
CA CYS A 67 5.01 4.87 1.03
C CYS A 67 5.69 5.14 -0.33
N HIS A 68 5.33 6.26 -0.96
CA HIS A 68 5.78 6.67 -2.28
C HIS A 68 6.80 7.82 -2.22
N ARG A 69 8.10 7.50 -2.18
CA ARG A 69 9.15 8.54 -2.01
C ARG A 69 9.35 9.47 -3.20
N LEU A 70 9.01 9.04 -4.41
CA LEU A 70 9.11 9.91 -5.60
C LEU A 70 8.08 11.05 -5.61
N VAL A 71 7.03 10.98 -4.80
CA VAL A 71 5.95 11.98 -4.74
C VAL A 71 5.72 12.55 -3.34
N GLY A 72 6.72 12.42 -2.45
CA GLY A 72 6.71 13.11 -1.14
C GLY A 72 6.35 12.26 0.07
N GLY A 73 6.20 10.93 -0.06
CA GLY A 73 5.99 9.99 1.04
C GLY A 73 7.21 9.82 1.95
N LEU A 74 7.62 10.90 2.65
CA LEU A 74 8.71 10.90 3.62
C LEU A 74 8.35 10.02 4.84
N HIS A 75 9.36 9.70 5.65
CA HIS A 75 9.17 8.99 6.92
C HIS A 75 8.45 7.63 6.82
N SER A 76 8.51 6.97 5.64
CA SER A 76 7.80 5.71 5.38
C SER A 76 8.12 4.63 6.42
N ALA A 77 9.37 4.56 6.88
CA ALA A 77 9.77 3.61 7.92
C ALA A 77 9.07 3.87 9.26
N GLU A 78 9.01 5.14 9.70
CA GLU A 78 8.33 5.51 10.95
C GLU A 78 6.82 5.24 10.83
N ARG A 79 6.19 5.66 9.72
CA ARG A 79 4.76 5.45 9.47
C ARG A 79 4.38 3.97 9.45
N LEU A 80 5.17 3.12 8.78
CA LEU A 80 4.95 1.67 8.77
C LEU A 80 5.14 1.04 10.15
N ASN A 81 6.13 1.49 10.94
CA ASN A 81 6.30 0.99 12.31
C ASN A 81 5.12 1.42 13.20
N THR A 82 4.65 2.66 13.08
CA THR A 82 3.48 3.17 13.82
C THR A 82 2.23 2.39 13.46
N PHE A 83 1.98 2.17 12.17
CA PHE A 83 0.88 1.34 11.69
C PHE A 83 0.97 -0.11 12.21
N ALA A 84 2.16 -0.72 12.18
CA ALA A 84 2.38 -2.06 12.71
C ALA A 84 2.10 -2.14 14.23
N ALA A 85 2.57 -1.16 15.00
CA ALA A 85 2.35 -1.10 16.44
C ALA A 85 0.86 -0.95 16.78
N TRP A 86 0.14 -0.12 16.02
CA TRP A 86 -1.32 0.00 16.13
C TRP A 86 -2.02 -1.32 15.82
N LEU A 87 -1.68 -2.01 14.74
CA LEU A 87 -2.25 -3.32 14.41
C LEU A 87 -2.04 -4.37 15.51
N LEU A 88 -0.92 -4.30 16.23
CA LEU A 88 -0.57 -5.20 17.33
C LEU A 88 -1.16 -4.79 18.68
N ASN A 89 -1.81 -3.63 18.79
CA ASN A 89 -2.45 -3.21 20.03
C ASN A 89 -3.64 -4.14 20.35
N ASN A 90 -3.57 -4.83 21.49
CA ASN A 90 -4.61 -5.77 21.93
C ASN A 90 -5.93 -5.09 22.30
N SER A 91 -5.93 -3.76 22.48
CA SER A 91 -7.16 -2.99 22.72
C SER A 91 -7.97 -2.80 21.44
N ILE A 92 -7.39 -3.09 20.28
CA ILE A 92 -8.01 -2.93 18.97
C ILE A 92 -8.44 -4.30 18.48
N GLN A 93 -9.71 -4.40 18.12
CA GLN A 93 -10.25 -5.62 17.54
C GLN A 93 -9.45 -5.98 16.27
N SER A 94 -9.07 -7.24 16.13
CA SER A 94 -8.34 -7.73 14.96
C SER A 94 -9.15 -7.61 13.68
N TYR A 95 -8.44 -7.43 12.57
CA TYR A 95 -9.00 -7.66 11.24
C TYR A 95 -8.80 -9.12 10.85
N ASP A 96 -9.63 -9.62 9.95
CA ASP A 96 -9.42 -10.91 9.32
C ASP A 96 -8.49 -10.74 8.12
N ILE A 97 -8.75 -9.71 7.29
CA ILE A 97 -8.00 -9.38 6.08
C ILE A 97 -7.67 -7.88 6.06
N ILE A 98 -6.47 -7.54 5.62
CA ILE A 98 -6.03 -6.15 5.39
C ILE A 98 -5.49 -6.03 3.96
N CYS A 99 -6.10 -5.15 3.16
CA CYS A 99 -5.66 -4.76 1.82
C CYS A 99 -4.88 -3.44 1.90
N LEU A 100 -3.58 -3.45 1.68
CA LEU A 100 -2.75 -2.24 1.71
C LEU A 100 -2.36 -1.81 0.29
N GLN A 101 -2.28 -0.49 0.09
CA GLN A 101 -1.80 0.14 -1.14
C GLN A 101 -0.61 1.06 -0.83
N GLU A 102 0.16 1.38 -1.87
CA GLU A 102 1.39 2.19 -1.82
C GLU A 102 2.48 1.70 -0.86
N VAL A 103 2.51 0.42 -0.50
CA VAL A 103 3.60 -0.21 0.25
C VAL A 103 4.71 -0.64 -0.70
N PHE A 104 5.26 0.35 -1.42
CA PHE A 104 6.12 0.13 -2.57
C PHE A 104 7.51 -0.42 -2.20
N VAL A 105 8.03 -1.28 -3.07
CA VAL A 105 9.45 -1.67 -3.09
C VAL A 105 10.06 -1.26 -4.42
N CYS A 106 11.23 -0.62 -4.36
CA CYS A 106 11.98 -0.20 -5.54
C CYS A 106 13.10 -1.19 -5.88
N ASN A 107 13.49 -1.22 -7.15
CA ASN A 107 14.61 -2.03 -7.59
C ASN A 107 15.92 -1.54 -6.93
N PRO A 108 16.61 -2.40 -6.16
CA PRO A 108 17.79 -1.99 -5.40
C PRO A 108 18.96 -1.52 -6.27
N LEU A 109 19.01 -1.91 -7.56
CA LEU A 109 20.03 -1.47 -8.51
C LEU A 109 19.86 -0.01 -8.96
N LEU A 110 18.65 0.52 -8.92
CA LEU A 110 18.35 1.91 -9.33
C LEU A 110 18.27 2.83 -8.12
N LEU A 111 17.61 2.37 -7.06
CA LEU A 111 17.42 3.07 -5.81
C LEU A 111 17.33 1.98 -4.73
N ASN A 112 18.31 1.86 -3.83
CA ASN A 112 18.28 0.92 -2.71
C ASN A 112 17.23 1.36 -1.66
N TYR A 113 15.95 1.38 -2.07
CA TYR A 113 14.85 2.04 -1.40
C TYR A 113 13.65 1.09 -1.25
N GLY A 114 13.03 1.11 -0.06
CA GLY A 114 11.88 0.26 0.28
C GLY A 114 12.23 -1.20 0.56
N SER A 115 13.38 -1.69 0.08
CA SER A 115 13.89 -3.04 0.35
C SER A 115 14.03 -3.27 1.85
N GLY A 116 13.13 -4.05 2.43
CA GLY A 116 13.11 -4.42 3.84
C GLY A 116 12.05 -3.70 4.68
N GLN A 117 11.47 -2.58 4.26
CA GLN A 117 10.44 -1.91 5.07
C GLN A 117 9.10 -2.65 5.03
N ARG A 118 8.67 -3.05 3.83
CA ARG A 118 7.50 -3.92 3.64
C ARG A 118 7.70 -5.25 4.35
N GLU A 119 8.87 -5.86 4.18
CA GLU A 119 9.20 -7.15 4.79
C GLU A 119 9.27 -7.03 6.32
N LYS A 120 9.78 -5.91 6.86
CA LYS A 120 9.75 -5.62 8.29
C LYS A 120 8.32 -5.42 8.81
N LEU A 121 7.45 -4.72 8.09
CA LEU A 121 6.03 -4.64 8.43
C LEU A 121 5.43 -6.05 8.53
N ILE A 122 5.59 -6.86 7.48
CA ILE A 122 5.07 -8.24 7.42
C ILE A 122 5.56 -9.06 8.61
N GLU A 123 6.87 -9.07 8.87
CA GLU A 123 7.44 -9.86 9.98
C GLU A 123 6.98 -9.34 11.34
N THR A 124 6.85 -8.02 11.52
CA THR A 124 6.40 -7.42 12.78
C THR A 124 4.97 -7.85 13.13
N VAL A 125 4.06 -7.87 12.14
CA VAL A 125 2.64 -8.16 12.38
C VAL A 125 2.27 -9.64 12.25
N LYS A 126 3.25 -10.51 11.94
CA LYS A 126 3.09 -11.93 11.64
C LYS A 126 2.42 -12.75 12.74
N SER A 127 2.57 -12.35 14.00
CA SER A 127 1.92 -13.01 15.13
C SER A 127 0.39 -12.91 15.07
N LYS A 128 -0.15 -11.86 14.43
CA LYS A 128 -1.58 -11.61 14.24
C LYS A 128 -2.05 -11.92 12.82
N TYR A 129 -1.17 -11.72 11.83
CA TYR A 129 -1.44 -11.95 10.41
C TYR A 129 -0.34 -12.85 9.81
N PRO A 130 -0.38 -14.17 10.06
CA PRO A 130 0.69 -15.09 9.66
C PRO A 130 0.78 -15.31 8.15
N TYR A 131 -0.25 -14.93 7.39
CA TYR A 131 -0.28 -15.06 5.94
C TYR A 131 -0.19 -13.68 5.29
N SER A 132 0.66 -13.57 4.27
CA SER A 132 0.77 -12.35 3.47
C SER A 132 0.98 -12.69 2.00
N TYR A 133 0.54 -11.79 1.14
CA TYR A 133 0.82 -11.86 -0.30
C TYR A 133 1.13 -10.47 -0.82
N THR A 134 2.16 -10.36 -1.63
CA THR A 134 2.63 -9.11 -2.21
C THR A 134 2.89 -9.32 -3.69
N SER A 135 2.88 -8.23 -4.47
CA SER A 135 3.29 -8.33 -5.86
C SER A 135 4.73 -8.81 -5.99
N ASP A 136 4.98 -9.66 -6.99
CA ASP A 136 6.33 -10.11 -7.32
C ASP A 136 7.23 -8.91 -7.68
N THR A 137 8.49 -9.00 -7.26
CA THR A 137 9.50 -7.98 -7.51
C THR A 137 9.90 -7.92 -8.98
N LEU A 138 10.28 -6.71 -9.38
CA LEU A 138 10.51 -6.28 -10.75
C LEU A 138 11.74 -6.95 -11.38
N TRP A 139 11.60 -7.46 -12.60
CA TRP A 139 12.75 -7.76 -13.47
C TRP A 139 13.34 -6.47 -14.10
N PHE A 140 12.55 -5.41 -14.31
CA PHE A 140 13.02 -4.15 -14.95
C PHE A 140 12.33 -2.83 -14.52
N GLY A 141 11.26 -2.85 -13.71
CA GLY A 141 10.61 -1.60 -13.25
C GLY A 141 11.40 -0.89 -12.15
N VAL A 142 11.07 0.39 -11.92
CA VAL A 142 11.63 1.20 -10.82
C VAL A 142 10.93 0.84 -9.50
N GLN A 143 9.60 0.65 -9.55
CA GLN A 143 8.74 0.45 -8.39
C GLN A 143 7.64 -0.59 -8.69
N ASP A 144 7.35 -1.48 -7.73
CA ASP A 144 6.33 -2.51 -7.90
C ASP A 144 4.89 -1.95 -7.78
N SER A 145 3.89 -2.81 -7.63
CA SER A 145 2.49 -2.36 -7.53
C SER A 145 2.18 -1.62 -6.22
N GLY A 146 3.00 -1.80 -5.18
CA GLY A 146 2.74 -1.32 -3.83
C GLY A 146 1.54 -1.96 -3.14
N CYS A 147 0.94 -3.00 -3.72
CA CYS A 147 -0.18 -3.70 -3.10
C CYS A 147 0.31 -4.84 -2.21
N LEU A 148 -0.25 -4.96 -1.00
CA LEU A 148 0.05 -6.00 -0.02
C LEU A 148 -1.25 -6.49 0.61
N ILE A 149 -1.42 -7.79 0.76
CA ILE A 149 -2.49 -8.40 1.56
C ILE A 149 -1.86 -9.02 2.81
N LEU A 150 -2.41 -8.68 3.98
CA LEU A 150 -2.13 -9.35 5.25
C LEU A 150 -3.40 -10.10 5.70
N SER A 151 -3.26 -11.30 6.23
CA SER A 151 -4.40 -12.16 6.54
C SER A 151 -4.15 -13.01 7.79
N ALA A 152 -5.20 -13.09 8.63
CA ALA A 152 -5.30 -14.06 9.71
C ALA A 152 -5.57 -15.49 9.17
N HIS A 153 -6.09 -15.59 7.94
CA HIS A 153 -6.51 -16.82 7.28
C HIS A 153 -5.54 -17.20 6.16
N LYS A 154 -5.46 -18.51 5.86
CA LYS A 154 -4.57 -19.01 4.81
C LYS A 154 -4.91 -18.37 3.46
N ILE A 155 -3.89 -17.82 2.80
CA ILE A 155 -3.98 -17.31 1.44
C ILE A 155 -3.55 -18.45 0.50
N GLU A 156 -4.44 -18.85 -0.41
CA GLU A 156 -4.09 -19.75 -1.52
C GLU A 156 -3.32 -18.98 -2.60
N PRO A 157 -2.59 -19.65 -3.51
CA PRO A 157 -1.82 -18.97 -4.56
C PRO A 157 -2.67 -17.92 -5.30
N CYS A 158 -2.18 -16.68 -5.32
CA CYS A 158 -2.88 -15.58 -5.93
C CYS A 158 -2.47 -15.38 -7.40
N HIS A 159 -3.40 -14.81 -8.17
CA HIS A 159 -3.13 -14.26 -9.49
C HIS A 159 -2.78 -12.78 -9.36
N GLN A 160 -1.70 -12.34 -10.00
CA GLN A 160 -1.37 -10.92 -10.11
C GLN A 160 -1.42 -10.52 -11.58
N GLU A 161 -2.09 -9.41 -11.87
CA GLU A 161 -2.13 -8.87 -13.21
C GLU A 161 -1.81 -7.37 -13.24
N PRO A 162 -0.70 -6.97 -13.90
CA PRO A 162 -0.47 -5.58 -14.22
C PRO A 162 -1.51 -5.04 -15.20
N PHE A 163 -1.81 -3.74 -15.09
CA PHE A 163 -2.73 -3.10 -16.02
C PHE A 163 -2.13 -2.93 -17.42
N SER A 164 -2.99 -3.04 -18.44
CA SER A 164 -2.63 -2.94 -19.86
C SER A 164 -2.82 -1.55 -20.48
N GLY A 165 -3.41 -0.60 -19.74
CA GLY A 165 -3.54 0.81 -20.11
C GLY A 165 -2.46 1.65 -19.44
N TYR A 166 -1.92 2.64 -20.14
CA TYR A 166 -0.75 3.40 -19.69
C TYR A 166 -1.06 4.88 -19.44
N SER A 167 -0.74 5.35 -18.24
CA SER A 167 -0.20 6.68 -18.01
C SER A 167 1.34 6.64 -17.87
N LEU A 168 2.02 7.79 -18.05
CA LEU A 168 3.48 7.89 -17.85
C LEU A 168 3.91 7.45 -16.43
N SER A 169 3.08 7.70 -15.41
CA SER A 169 3.32 7.23 -14.04
C SER A 169 3.27 5.71 -13.93
N GLU A 170 2.41 5.03 -14.68
CA GLU A 170 2.26 3.57 -14.68
C GLU A 170 3.37 2.84 -15.41
N LEU A 171 4.17 3.57 -16.19
CA LEU A 171 5.39 3.04 -16.77
C LEU A 171 6.49 2.86 -15.72
N ILE A 172 6.42 3.63 -14.63
CA ILE A 172 7.39 3.64 -13.53
C ILE A 172 6.93 2.71 -12.39
N THR A 173 5.63 2.71 -12.10
CA THR A 173 4.99 1.85 -11.09
C THR A 173 4.24 0.72 -11.78
N HIS A 174 4.59 -0.55 -11.51
CA HIS A 174 3.88 -1.72 -12.06
C HIS A 174 2.50 -1.94 -11.40
N LYS A 175 1.61 -0.93 -11.53
CA LYS A 175 0.24 -0.97 -11.00
C LYS A 175 -0.56 -2.08 -11.67
N GLY A 176 -1.47 -2.66 -10.88
CA GLY A 176 -2.25 -3.82 -11.25
C GLY A 176 -3.23 -4.19 -10.14
N TYR A 177 -3.72 -5.42 -10.19
CA TYR A 177 -4.50 -6.01 -9.11
C TYR A 177 -3.93 -7.37 -8.70
N MET A 178 -4.17 -7.73 -7.44
CA MET A 178 -3.90 -9.05 -6.88
C MET A 178 -5.23 -9.71 -6.56
N CYS A 179 -5.47 -10.89 -7.12
CA CYS A 179 -6.65 -11.71 -6.92
C CYS A 179 -6.25 -12.96 -6.12
N CYS A 180 -6.62 -12.97 -4.84
CA CYS A 180 -6.28 -14.03 -3.90
C CYS A 180 -7.53 -14.79 -3.47
N LYS A 181 -7.43 -16.10 -3.38
CA LYS A 181 -8.46 -16.90 -2.72
C LYS A 181 -8.12 -17.09 -1.25
N ILE A 182 -9.08 -16.79 -0.37
CA ILE A 182 -8.93 -16.92 1.07
C ILE A 182 -10.18 -17.60 1.64
N THR A 183 -9.98 -18.64 2.45
CA THR A 183 -11.07 -19.40 3.07
C THR A 183 -11.34 -18.87 4.47
N ILE A 184 -12.55 -18.34 4.70
CA ILE A 184 -13.00 -17.82 6.01
C ILE A 184 -14.27 -18.57 6.39
N ALA A 185 -14.32 -19.14 7.61
CA ALA A 185 -15.46 -19.93 8.09
C ALA A 185 -15.90 -21.03 7.09
N ASN A 186 -14.93 -21.75 6.51
CA ASN A 186 -15.13 -22.79 5.47
C ASN A 186 -15.79 -22.30 4.18
N LYS A 187 -15.78 -20.99 3.92
CA LYS A 187 -16.28 -20.39 2.69
C LYS A 187 -15.13 -19.74 1.93
N ASP A 188 -14.95 -20.14 0.68
CA ASP A 188 -13.97 -19.53 -0.21
C ASP A 188 -14.45 -18.14 -0.65
N ILE A 189 -13.55 -17.16 -0.52
CA ILE A 189 -13.75 -15.77 -0.91
C ILE A 189 -12.61 -15.36 -1.85
N ILE A 190 -12.96 -14.67 -2.92
CA ILE A 190 -12.03 -14.03 -3.85
C ILE A 190 -11.82 -12.58 -3.40
N PHE A 191 -10.62 -12.28 -2.93
CA PHE A 191 -10.20 -10.94 -2.55
C PHE A 191 -9.37 -10.33 -3.67
N ILE A 192 -9.80 -9.16 -4.15
CA ILE A 192 -9.09 -8.38 -5.15
C ILE A 192 -8.60 -7.10 -4.49
N ASN A 193 -7.29 -6.97 -4.33
CA ASN A 193 -6.64 -5.74 -3.88
C ASN A 193 -6.06 -4.98 -5.08
N THR A 194 -6.33 -3.68 -5.18
CA THR A 194 -5.82 -2.86 -6.28
C THR A 194 -5.56 -1.40 -5.88
N HIS A 195 -4.80 -0.70 -6.71
CA HIS A 195 -4.59 0.74 -6.66
C HIS A 195 -4.64 1.29 -8.09
N LEU A 196 -5.75 1.94 -8.45
CA LEU A 196 -5.99 2.40 -9.81
C LEU A 196 -5.15 3.64 -10.19
N ASN A 197 -5.23 4.06 -11.45
CA ASN A 197 -4.51 5.22 -11.95
C ASN A 197 -4.93 6.51 -11.23
N ALA A 198 -3.93 7.28 -10.79
CA ALA A 198 -4.16 8.52 -10.06
C ALA A 198 -4.50 9.72 -10.98
N GLY A 199 -5.01 10.79 -10.36
CA GLY A 199 -5.23 12.09 -10.99
C GLY A 199 -6.67 12.36 -11.42
N MET A 200 -7.02 13.64 -11.52
CA MET A 200 -8.40 14.11 -11.72
C MET A 200 -8.74 14.46 -13.18
N ARG A 201 -7.78 14.32 -14.10
CA ARG A 201 -8.00 14.65 -15.52
C ARG A 201 -8.88 13.60 -16.18
N GLN A 202 -9.65 13.99 -17.19
CA GLN A 202 -10.46 13.06 -17.99
C GLN A 202 -9.61 11.94 -18.62
N SER A 203 -8.34 12.21 -18.94
CA SER A 203 -7.40 11.17 -19.38
C SER A 203 -7.15 10.11 -18.30
N SER A 204 -7.02 10.50 -17.03
CA SER A 204 -6.86 9.58 -15.90
C SER A 204 -8.13 8.74 -15.70
N ALA A 205 -9.31 9.36 -15.80
CA ALA A 205 -10.59 8.66 -15.71
C ALA A 205 -10.74 7.59 -16.80
N ARG A 206 -10.36 7.90 -18.05
CA ARG A 206 -10.34 6.91 -19.14
C ARG A 206 -9.38 5.74 -18.90
N VAL A 207 -8.26 5.97 -18.20
CA VAL A 207 -7.35 4.89 -17.81
C VAL A 207 -8.02 4.03 -16.75
N ARG A 208 -8.58 4.62 -15.68
CA ARG A 208 -9.29 3.88 -14.63
C ARG A 208 -10.45 3.05 -15.16
N ALA A 209 -11.23 3.57 -16.11
CA ALA A 209 -12.30 2.82 -16.76
C ALA A 209 -11.78 1.53 -17.42
N ARG A 210 -10.65 1.57 -18.13
CA ARG A 210 -10.02 0.38 -18.74
C ARG A 210 -9.44 -0.58 -17.71
N GLN A 211 -8.94 -0.05 -16.60
CA GLN A 211 -8.43 -0.89 -15.50
C GLN A 211 -9.55 -1.64 -14.80
N LEU A 212 -10.67 -0.96 -14.56
CA LEU A 212 -11.89 -1.56 -14.04
C LEU A 212 -12.45 -2.59 -15.02
N GLU A 213 -12.46 -2.31 -16.33
CA GLU A 213 -12.82 -3.28 -17.36
C GLU A 213 -11.96 -4.55 -17.29
N GLN A 214 -10.63 -4.40 -17.16
CA GLN A 214 -9.71 -5.55 -17.02
C GLN A 214 -10.01 -6.39 -15.76
N ILE A 215 -10.27 -5.74 -14.61
CA ILE A 215 -10.68 -6.43 -13.38
C ILE A 215 -12.03 -7.12 -13.59
N ASN A 216 -12.98 -6.42 -14.21
CA ASN A 216 -14.34 -6.88 -14.44
C ASN A 216 -14.37 -8.12 -15.34
N ASP A 217 -13.60 -8.11 -16.43
CA ASP A 217 -13.42 -9.25 -17.34
C ASP A 217 -12.82 -10.46 -16.61
N HIS A 218 -11.86 -10.23 -15.72
CA HIS A 218 -11.29 -11.29 -14.90
C HIS A 218 -12.31 -11.88 -13.93
N ILE A 219 -13.10 -11.03 -13.26
CA ILE A 219 -14.19 -11.49 -12.37
C ILE A 219 -15.20 -12.31 -13.16
N ILE A 220 -15.66 -11.85 -14.32
CA ILE A 220 -16.64 -12.57 -15.15
C ILE A 220 -16.08 -13.92 -15.60
N THR A 221 -14.86 -13.91 -16.12
CA THR A 221 -14.28 -15.09 -16.76
C THR A 221 -13.93 -16.17 -15.73
N CYS A 222 -13.46 -15.79 -14.56
CA CYS A 222 -12.91 -16.71 -13.57
C CYS A 222 -13.82 -16.91 -12.34
N HIS A 223 -14.70 -15.95 -12.05
CA HIS A 223 -15.32 -15.79 -10.73
C HIS A 223 -16.78 -15.29 -10.75
N ALA A 224 -17.52 -15.37 -11.86
CA ALA A 224 -18.84 -14.74 -12.03
C ALA A 224 -19.87 -15.06 -10.92
N ASP A 225 -19.78 -16.26 -10.34
CA ASP A 225 -20.69 -16.71 -9.28
C ASP A 225 -20.04 -16.80 -7.89
N HIS A 226 -18.81 -16.29 -7.73
CA HIS A 226 -18.07 -16.43 -6.48
C HIS A 226 -18.40 -15.31 -5.48
N ARG A 227 -17.99 -15.56 -4.23
CA ARG A 227 -17.95 -14.52 -3.20
C ARG A 227 -16.78 -13.60 -3.47
N VAL A 228 -17.05 -12.43 -4.04
CA VAL A 228 -16.01 -11.47 -4.43
C VAL A 228 -16.03 -10.26 -3.50
N ILE A 229 -14.83 -9.84 -3.11
CA ILE A 229 -14.55 -8.55 -2.45
C ILE A 229 -13.47 -7.85 -3.26
N LEU A 230 -13.76 -6.64 -3.75
CA LEU A 230 -12.81 -5.74 -4.38
C LEU A 230 -12.53 -4.59 -3.42
N CYS A 231 -11.28 -4.46 -2.97
CA CYS A 231 -10.83 -3.46 -2.00
C CYS A 231 -9.66 -2.66 -2.58
N GLY A 232 -9.58 -1.38 -2.21
CA GLY A 232 -8.40 -0.57 -2.46
C GLY A 232 -8.66 0.90 -2.74
N ASP A 233 -7.59 1.62 -3.08
CA ASP A 233 -7.64 2.99 -3.59
C ASP A 233 -8.02 2.97 -5.07
N LEU A 234 -9.29 3.27 -5.35
CA LEU A 234 -9.79 3.30 -6.72
C LEU A 234 -9.55 4.65 -7.39
N ASN A 235 -9.04 5.66 -6.68
CA ASN A 235 -8.80 7.01 -7.20
C ASN A 235 -10.04 7.64 -7.89
N ILE A 236 -11.25 7.20 -7.50
CA ILE A 236 -12.53 7.68 -8.03
C ILE A 236 -13.28 8.36 -6.88
N GLU A 237 -13.61 9.63 -7.05
CA GLU A 237 -14.33 10.40 -6.03
C GLU A 237 -15.77 9.92 -5.87
N TYR A 238 -16.20 9.71 -4.63
CA TYR A 238 -17.57 9.29 -4.35
C TYR A 238 -18.62 10.30 -4.85
N GLY A 239 -19.69 9.79 -5.47
CA GLY A 239 -20.83 10.60 -5.90
C GLY A 239 -20.61 11.40 -7.19
N CYS A 240 -19.41 11.39 -7.76
CA CYS A 240 -19.16 11.99 -9.07
C CYS A 240 -19.71 11.12 -10.23
N THR A 241 -19.72 11.65 -11.45
CA THR A 241 -20.15 10.90 -12.65
C THR A 241 -19.34 9.61 -12.83
N GLU A 242 -18.03 9.67 -12.63
CA GLU A 242 -17.15 8.50 -12.78
C GLU A 242 -17.44 7.41 -11.74
N TYR A 243 -17.87 7.79 -10.52
CA TYR A 243 -18.35 6.82 -9.52
C TYR A 243 -19.60 6.09 -10.00
N ASN A 244 -20.56 6.81 -10.59
CA ASN A 244 -21.77 6.18 -11.13
C ASN A 244 -21.45 5.24 -12.30
N ASP A 245 -20.49 5.62 -13.16
CA ASP A 245 -20.02 4.79 -14.27
C ASP A 245 -19.30 3.53 -13.77
N MET A 246 -18.46 3.65 -12.74
CA MET A 246 -17.80 2.54 -12.06
C MET A 246 -18.85 1.59 -11.46
N MET A 247 -19.80 2.11 -10.69
CA MET A 247 -20.82 1.29 -10.04
C MET A 247 -21.71 0.59 -11.07
N THR A 248 -22.06 1.26 -12.17
CA THR A 248 -22.83 0.64 -13.27
C THR A 248 -22.05 -0.51 -13.92
N SER A 249 -20.76 -0.30 -14.19
CA SER A 249 -19.90 -1.31 -14.81
C SER A 249 -19.74 -2.54 -13.90
N LEU A 250 -19.50 -2.31 -12.61
CA LEU A 250 -19.31 -3.38 -11.62
C LEU A 250 -20.64 -4.02 -11.16
N PHE A 251 -21.78 -3.35 -11.35
CA PHE A 251 -23.10 -3.90 -11.07
C PHE A 251 -23.43 -5.10 -11.96
N ILE A 252 -22.86 -5.17 -13.17
CA ILE A 252 -22.94 -6.36 -14.02
C ILE A 252 -22.43 -7.61 -13.26
N ASN A 253 -21.44 -7.41 -12.39
CA ASN A 253 -20.88 -8.42 -11.50
C ASN A 253 -21.52 -8.44 -10.10
N LYS A 254 -22.64 -7.74 -9.92
CA LYS A 254 -23.40 -7.66 -8.66
C LYS A 254 -22.56 -7.16 -7.48
N LEU A 255 -21.53 -6.36 -7.75
CA LEU A 255 -20.76 -5.69 -6.70
C LEU A 255 -21.53 -4.47 -6.21
N THR A 256 -21.50 -4.27 -4.90
CA THR A 256 -22.15 -3.15 -4.21
C THR A 256 -21.16 -2.46 -3.29
N ASP A 257 -21.34 -1.16 -3.11
CA ASP A 257 -20.49 -0.36 -2.24
C ASP A 257 -20.84 -0.59 -0.77
N SER A 258 -19.92 -1.23 -0.03
CA SER A 258 -20.08 -1.54 1.41
C SER A 258 -19.36 -0.54 2.32
N THR A 259 -18.77 0.49 1.73
CA THR A 259 -17.89 1.46 2.39
C THR A 259 -18.68 2.41 3.31
N PRO A 260 -18.13 2.87 4.44
CA PRO A 260 -18.78 3.90 5.25
C PRO A 260 -19.02 5.18 4.44
N LYS A 261 -20.20 5.79 4.61
CA LYS A 261 -20.59 7.02 3.90
C LYS A 261 -19.79 8.25 4.32
N ALA A 262 -19.20 8.23 5.52
CA ALA A 262 -18.48 9.36 6.12
C ALA A 262 -16.97 9.36 5.83
N ALA A 263 -16.47 8.45 5.01
CA ALA A 263 -15.06 8.35 4.68
C ALA A 263 -14.57 9.52 3.82
N ALA A 264 -13.40 10.08 4.16
CA ALA A 264 -12.72 11.08 3.36
C ALA A 264 -11.22 10.75 3.25
N THR A 265 -10.52 11.44 2.34
CA THR A 265 -9.06 11.48 2.32
C THR A 265 -8.61 12.78 2.97
N TYR A 266 -7.62 12.73 3.85
CA TYR A 266 -7.18 13.87 4.64
C TYR A 266 -6.70 15.03 3.76
N ALA A 267 -6.06 14.71 2.62
CA ALA A 267 -5.52 15.70 1.70
C ALA A 267 -6.57 16.41 0.83
N ARG A 268 -7.77 15.83 0.63
CA ARG A 268 -8.72 16.32 -0.38
C ARG A 268 -10.18 16.36 0.05
N LEU A 269 -10.52 15.91 1.27
CA LEU A 269 -11.91 15.82 1.76
C LEU A 269 -12.83 14.99 0.83
N VAL A 270 -12.26 14.04 0.05
CA VAL A 270 -13.01 13.18 -0.88
C VAL A 270 -12.72 11.72 -0.60
N ARG A 271 -13.72 10.85 -0.81
CA ARG A 271 -13.53 9.41 -0.67
C ARG A 271 -13.01 8.80 -1.97
N LEU A 272 -11.85 8.15 -1.92
CA LEU A 272 -11.19 7.49 -3.07
C LEU A 272 -11.03 5.98 -2.89
N ASP A 273 -11.06 5.54 -1.64
CA ASP A 273 -10.89 4.15 -1.24
C ASP A 273 -12.25 3.47 -1.08
N TYR A 274 -12.32 2.17 -1.39
CA TYR A 274 -13.57 1.42 -1.40
C TYR A 274 -13.39 -0.02 -0.93
N ILE A 275 -14.45 -0.57 -0.34
CA ILE A 275 -14.67 -2.01 -0.17
C ILE A 275 -15.98 -2.35 -0.87
N LEU A 276 -15.88 -2.97 -2.05
CA LEU A 276 -17.00 -3.39 -2.87
C LEU A 276 -17.21 -4.89 -2.71
N THR A 277 -18.45 -5.31 -2.50
CA THR A 277 -18.76 -6.71 -2.19
C THR A 277 -19.86 -7.27 -3.09
N SER A 278 -19.72 -8.54 -3.45
CA SER A 278 -20.80 -9.29 -4.12
C SER A 278 -22.00 -9.47 -3.18
N GLN A 279 -23.17 -9.74 -3.75
CA GLN A 279 -24.44 -10.02 -3.03
C GLN A 279 -24.38 -11.10 -1.93
N HIS A 280 -23.29 -11.86 -1.85
CA HIS A 280 -23.07 -12.91 -0.85
C HIS A 280 -22.76 -12.35 0.55
N PHE A 281 -22.56 -11.04 0.68
CA PHE A 281 -22.22 -10.38 1.92
C PHE A 281 -23.26 -9.32 2.31
N SER A 282 -23.48 -9.19 3.62
CA SER A 282 -24.20 -8.07 4.20
C SER A 282 -23.24 -7.31 5.11
N PRO A 283 -22.98 -6.02 4.87
CA PRO A 283 -22.24 -5.20 5.83
C PRO A 283 -23.06 -5.05 7.12
N THR A 284 -22.44 -5.33 8.26
CA THR A 284 -23.06 -5.20 9.60
C THR A 284 -22.43 -4.09 10.43
N GLY A 285 -21.33 -3.51 9.94
CA GLY A 285 -20.67 -2.37 10.54
C GLY A 285 -19.64 -1.82 9.57
N SER A 286 -19.36 -0.52 9.66
CA SER A 286 -18.30 0.12 8.90
C SER A 286 -17.78 1.33 9.66
N ALA A 287 -16.49 1.59 9.53
CA ALA A 287 -15.83 2.71 10.20
C ALA A 287 -14.65 3.22 9.36
N VAL A 288 -14.26 4.45 9.69
CA VAL A 288 -13.10 5.13 9.12
C VAL A 288 -12.00 5.02 10.16
N VAL A 289 -10.82 4.57 9.73
CA VAL A 289 -9.61 4.50 10.55
C VAL A 289 -8.77 5.74 10.26
N SER A 290 -8.88 6.75 11.11
CA SER A 290 -8.17 8.01 10.92
C SER A 290 -6.69 7.91 11.31
N ALA A 291 -5.88 8.86 10.84
CA ALA A 291 -4.49 8.96 11.28
C ALA A 291 -4.39 9.19 12.80
N ASP A 292 -5.32 9.93 13.39
CA ASP A 292 -5.38 10.20 14.83
C ASP A 292 -5.65 8.93 15.65
N GLU A 293 -6.50 8.04 15.14
CA GLU A 293 -6.77 6.75 15.78
C GLU A 293 -5.50 5.89 15.85
N ILE A 294 -4.71 5.91 14.78
CA ILE A 294 -3.48 5.12 14.67
C ILE A 294 -2.38 5.72 15.53
N ASN A 295 -2.30 7.05 15.55
CA ASN A 295 -1.18 7.76 16.12
C ASN A 295 -1.50 8.44 17.45
N GLN A 296 -1.91 7.63 18.42
CA GLN A 296 -2.22 8.09 19.78
C GLN A 296 -1.01 8.69 20.52
N ASN A 297 0.21 8.37 20.09
CA ASN A 297 1.45 8.72 20.80
C ASN A 297 2.28 9.84 20.14
N ASP A 298 2.05 10.16 18.86
CA ASP A 298 2.71 11.25 18.15
C ASP A 298 1.73 11.95 17.18
N PRO A 299 0.84 12.83 17.66
CA PRO A 299 -0.17 13.46 16.81
C PRO A 299 0.39 14.32 15.66
N LYS A 300 1.71 14.52 15.57
CA LYS A 300 2.36 15.23 14.45
C LYS A 300 2.75 14.31 13.30
N LEU A 301 2.83 13.00 13.53
CA LEU A 301 3.17 12.04 12.49
C LEU A 301 1.90 11.59 11.76
N MET A 302 1.71 12.10 10.54
CA MET A 302 0.65 11.63 9.65
C MET A 302 1.02 10.24 9.11
N VAL A 303 0.28 9.19 9.50
CA VAL A 303 0.58 7.80 9.08
C VAL A 303 0.33 7.59 7.59
N SER A 304 -0.66 8.26 7.04
CA SER A 304 -0.94 8.33 5.60
C SER A 304 -1.73 9.60 5.29
N ASP A 305 -1.72 10.02 4.02
CA ASP A 305 -2.59 11.08 3.50
C ASP A 305 -4.02 10.58 3.17
N HIS A 306 -4.24 9.28 3.27
CA HIS A 306 -5.55 8.63 3.22
C HIS A 306 -6.03 8.22 4.61
N GLU A 307 -7.35 8.09 4.78
CA GLU A 307 -7.93 7.38 5.92
C GLU A 307 -8.10 5.89 5.55
N GLY A 308 -7.96 5.00 6.52
CA GLY A 308 -8.28 3.59 6.33
C GLY A 308 -9.80 3.37 6.35
N LEU A 309 -10.26 2.33 5.66
CA LEU A 309 -11.67 1.96 5.62
C LEU A 309 -11.86 0.55 6.10
N GLU A 310 -12.69 0.38 7.12
CA GLU A 310 -13.06 -0.93 7.62
C GLU A 310 -14.53 -1.25 7.41
N VAL A 311 -14.80 -2.53 7.12
CA VAL A 311 -16.14 -3.09 7.05
C VAL A 311 -16.16 -4.43 7.77
N THR A 312 -17.18 -4.62 8.60
CA THR A 312 -17.56 -5.93 9.13
C THR A 312 -18.61 -6.54 8.20
N LEU A 313 -18.30 -7.69 7.63
CA LEU A 313 -19.16 -8.39 6.68
C LEU A 313 -19.70 -9.67 7.31
N LYS A 314 -20.98 -9.96 7.06
CA LYS A 314 -21.61 -11.23 7.39
C LYS A 314 -21.96 -11.98 6.11
N PHE A 315 -21.76 -13.30 6.08
CA PHE A 315 -22.27 -14.11 4.99
C PHE A 315 -23.79 -14.07 4.95
N THR A 316 -24.35 -13.85 3.76
CA THR A 316 -25.78 -14.04 3.51
C THR A 316 -26.09 -15.53 3.29
N ASN A 317 -27.37 -15.85 3.15
CA ASN A 317 -27.81 -17.19 2.76
C ASN A 317 -27.62 -17.45 1.25
N ALA A 318 -27.18 -16.46 0.47
CA ALA A 318 -26.86 -16.66 -0.93
C ALA A 318 -25.59 -17.52 -1.03
N GLU A 319 -25.71 -18.66 -1.71
CA GLU A 319 -24.59 -19.54 -2.02
C GLU A 319 -24.19 -19.38 -3.49
N PRO A 320 -22.89 -19.44 -3.83
CA PRO A 320 -22.40 -19.52 -5.20
C PRO A 320 -23.10 -20.64 -5.99
N SER A 321 -23.52 -20.37 -7.22
CA SER A 321 -24.10 -21.39 -8.11
C SER A 321 -23.08 -22.46 -8.54
N ASN A 322 -21.78 -22.17 -8.46
CA ASN A 322 -20.72 -23.13 -8.69
C ASN A 322 -19.54 -22.93 -7.71
N PRO A 323 -19.37 -23.81 -6.71
CA PRO A 323 -18.29 -23.70 -5.73
C PRO A 323 -16.94 -24.28 -6.21
N GLN A 324 -16.89 -24.93 -7.38
CA GLN A 324 -15.65 -25.52 -7.91
C GLN A 324 -14.81 -24.46 -8.64
N ILE A 325 -13.58 -24.28 -8.14
CA ILE A 325 -12.68 -23.22 -8.55
C ILE A 325 -11.70 -23.76 -9.59
N THR A 326 -11.71 -23.20 -10.79
CA THR A 326 -10.58 -23.34 -11.72
C THR A 326 -9.99 -21.97 -11.92
N ILE A 327 -8.88 -21.66 -11.26
CA ILE A 327 -8.05 -20.52 -11.65
C ILE A 327 -7.46 -20.91 -13.01
N VAL A 328 -8.05 -20.42 -14.10
CA VAL A 328 -7.51 -20.64 -15.45
C VAL A 328 -6.33 -19.68 -15.60
N PRO A 329 -5.09 -20.18 -15.78
CA PRO A 329 -3.96 -19.31 -16.09
C PRO A 329 -4.24 -18.63 -17.43
N GLN A 330 -4.50 -17.33 -17.42
CA GLN A 330 -4.66 -16.58 -18.67
C GLN A 330 -3.31 -16.51 -19.39
N PRO A 331 -3.25 -16.79 -20.70
CA PRO A 331 -2.03 -16.62 -21.47
C PRO A 331 -1.60 -15.15 -21.42
N ASN A 332 -0.32 -14.93 -21.15
CA ASN A 332 0.28 -13.68 -20.71
C ASN A 332 0.37 -12.62 -21.84
N LYS A 333 -0.76 -12.25 -22.46
CA LYS A 333 -0.85 -11.27 -23.55
C LYS A 333 -0.46 -9.86 -23.09
N ALA A 334 -0.68 -9.52 -21.82
CA ALA A 334 -0.24 -8.26 -21.21
C ALA A 334 1.29 -8.13 -21.20
N ARG A 335 2.01 -9.22 -20.88
CA ARG A 335 3.48 -9.26 -20.85
C ARG A 335 4.12 -8.98 -22.21
N ALA A 336 3.51 -9.45 -23.30
CA ALA A 336 3.99 -9.15 -24.65
C ALA A 336 3.84 -7.67 -25.05
N ARG A 337 2.80 -6.97 -24.57
CA ARG A 337 2.61 -5.53 -24.80
C ARG A 337 3.53 -4.68 -23.93
N GLN A 338 3.78 -5.10 -22.68
CA GLN A 338 4.74 -4.46 -21.78
C GLN A 338 6.16 -4.44 -22.35
N ILE A 339 6.61 -5.53 -22.97
CA ILE A 339 7.93 -5.60 -23.62
C ILE A 339 8.06 -4.54 -24.73
N LYS A 340 7.00 -4.32 -25.51
CA LYS A 340 7.00 -3.29 -26.58
C LYS A 340 7.01 -1.87 -26.02
N GLY A 341 6.17 -1.57 -25.02
CA GLY A 341 6.14 -0.25 -24.39
C GLY A 341 7.45 0.10 -23.68
N LEU A 342 8.07 -0.89 -23.01
CA LEU A 342 9.36 -0.74 -22.34
C LEU A 342 10.50 -0.47 -23.34
N ALA A 343 10.51 -1.15 -24.49
CA ALA A 343 11.51 -0.89 -25.54
C ALA A 343 11.43 0.57 -26.03
N THR A 344 10.22 1.08 -26.27
CA THR A 344 10.02 2.48 -26.67
C THR A 344 10.46 3.46 -25.58
N PHE A 345 10.17 3.17 -24.32
CA PHE A 345 10.59 4.00 -23.19
C PHE A 345 12.10 4.02 -23.00
N LEU A 346 12.75 2.86 -22.99
CA LEU A 346 14.20 2.75 -22.86
C LEU A 346 14.90 3.51 -23.99
N VAL A 347 14.43 3.39 -25.22
CA VAL A 347 14.95 4.18 -26.36
C VAL A 347 14.79 5.67 -26.10
N THR A 348 13.64 6.11 -25.59
CA THR A 348 13.36 7.53 -25.33
C THR A 348 14.22 8.09 -24.20
N VAL A 349 14.35 7.36 -23.09
CA VAL A 349 15.17 7.76 -21.93
C VAL A 349 16.66 7.70 -22.26
N LEU A 350 17.14 6.65 -22.92
CA LEU A 350 18.53 6.57 -23.38
C LEU A 350 18.84 7.69 -24.35
N SER A 351 17.91 8.02 -25.26
CA SER A 351 18.08 9.13 -26.20
C SER A 351 18.12 10.47 -25.49
N ALA A 352 17.29 10.70 -24.46
CA ALA A 352 17.32 11.91 -23.65
C ALA A 352 18.61 12.03 -22.82
N ILE A 353 19.11 10.92 -22.25
CA ILE A 353 20.39 10.87 -21.52
C ILE A 353 21.55 11.14 -22.48
N ILE A 354 21.60 10.45 -23.63
CA ILE A 354 22.63 10.66 -24.66
C ILE A 354 22.61 12.11 -25.14
N TYR A 355 21.43 12.67 -25.40
CA TYR A 355 21.28 14.07 -25.79
C TYR A 355 21.82 15.02 -24.70
N TYR A 356 21.45 14.80 -23.44
CA TYR A 356 21.95 15.59 -22.31
C TYR A 356 23.49 15.56 -22.22
N TYR A 357 24.11 14.39 -22.35
CA TYR A 357 25.57 14.25 -22.27
C TYR A 357 26.32 14.77 -23.50
N LEU A 358 25.76 14.62 -24.70
CA LEU A 358 26.37 15.14 -25.92
C LEU A 358 26.32 16.68 -25.96
N PHE A 359 25.26 17.30 -25.47
CA PHE A 359 25.09 18.75 -25.53
C PHE A 359 25.66 19.52 -24.33
N GLN A 360 25.81 18.90 -23.15
CA GLN A 360 26.60 19.47 -22.05
C GLN A 360 28.11 19.55 -22.37
N SER A 361 28.58 18.77 -23.36
CA SER A 361 30.00 18.79 -23.76
C SER A 361 30.37 19.95 -24.70
N GLN A 362 29.40 20.76 -25.16
CA GLN A 362 29.63 21.84 -26.12
C GLN A 362 29.61 23.27 -25.53
N ASP A 363 29.24 23.46 -24.27
CA ASP A 363 29.21 24.80 -23.62
C ASP A 363 30.48 25.09 -22.77
N GLY A 364 31.57 24.37 -23.04
CA GLY A 364 32.88 24.57 -22.41
C GLY A 364 33.69 25.77 -22.91
N SER A 365 33.05 26.79 -23.48
CA SER A 365 33.73 28.06 -23.80
C SER A 365 32.78 29.25 -23.71
N TYR A 366 32.59 29.79 -22.51
CA TYR A 366 32.60 31.24 -22.30
C TYR A 366 33.05 31.57 -20.87
N LYS A 367 34.29 32.07 -20.84
CA LYS A 367 35.13 32.61 -19.74
C LYS A 367 35.96 31.62 -18.94
#